data_AF-A0A1D2MFZ4-F1
#
_entry.id   AF-A0A1D2MFZ4-F1
#
_cell.length_a   1.000
_cell.length_b   1.000
_cell.length_c   1.000
_cell.angle_alpha   90.00
_cell.angle_beta   90.00
_cell.angle_gamma   90.00
#
_symmetry.space_group_name_H-M   'P 1'
#
loop_
_entity.id
_entity.type
_entity.pdbx_description
1 polymer ?
#
loop_
_entity_poly.entity_id
_entity_poly.type
_entity_poly.pdbx_seq_one_letter_code
_entity_poly.pdbx_strand_id
1 'polypeptide(L)'
;MGFTVFSAVSRENFLSDPLRASYDVWNKGGRNLAANGAVMRTAILGAPFFWNEEKVVENCMMAAKVTHADPRSVVSAVIVGVIISRLLRGSVQSQSLSSKEKYETRFVEMIQYGSKEDSSYIENFSKFPKAIPKQVSIPLHRSLSRTIRRLAARVLGQPLQPSFYSEDFNIPTYPHVDIKRYENPVPIRPDVKKMDDFGIDEHMMTLCKDVVDKYKFLVENHPLCPSEEVSSSPTQKEKDALESVDEPTWVDQLYAHSFPESLSSLKLNERAKIGYTYKCLGSGLYAGTRKQPEDMSSGEFYKHIITELTLETGDADTNCAVAGAVLGCRLGKSGLPSGWVKGLRHHDFLEDISNKLCDMILQSLEDDK
;
A
#
# COMPACT_ATOMS: atom_id res chain seq x y z
N MET A 1 -3.35 5.88 -13.81
CA MET A 1 -3.83 6.44 -12.53
C MET A 1 -5.12 5.70 -12.16
N GLY A 2 -5.19 5.11 -10.96
CA GLY A 2 -6.34 4.31 -10.52
C GLY A 2 -7.56 5.14 -10.14
N PHE A 3 -8.73 4.51 -10.05
CA PHE A 3 -10.02 5.16 -9.77
C PHE A 3 -10.01 6.00 -8.48
N THR A 4 -9.62 5.40 -7.35
CA THR A 4 -9.59 6.06 -6.04
C THR A 4 -8.71 7.31 -6.03
N VAL A 5 -7.50 7.21 -6.60
CA VAL A 5 -6.59 8.35 -6.77
C VAL A 5 -7.22 9.42 -7.65
N PHE A 6 -7.71 9.05 -8.84
CA PHE A 6 -8.33 9.98 -9.78
C PHE A 6 -9.52 10.73 -9.15
N SER A 7 -10.39 10.02 -8.44
CA SER A 7 -11.55 10.60 -7.76
C SER A 7 -11.15 11.58 -6.66
N ALA A 8 -10.11 11.29 -5.88
CA ALA A 8 -9.61 12.19 -4.84
C ALA A 8 -8.96 13.46 -5.44
N VAL A 9 -8.02 13.31 -6.38
CA VAL A 9 -7.29 14.45 -6.98
C VAL A 9 -8.18 15.34 -7.86
N SER A 10 -9.33 14.84 -8.32
CA SER A 10 -10.30 15.60 -9.11
C SER A 10 -11.30 16.41 -8.26
N ARG A 11 -11.17 16.39 -6.92
CA ARG A 11 -11.97 17.24 -6.03
C ARG A 11 -11.41 18.67 -6.03
N GLU A 12 -12.29 19.66 -6.12
CA GLU A 12 -11.93 21.08 -6.06
C GLU A 12 -11.11 21.46 -4.81
N ASN A 13 -11.42 20.85 -3.67
CA ASN A 13 -10.71 21.07 -2.40
C ASN A 13 -9.41 20.26 -2.25
N PHE A 14 -8.98 19.46 -3.24
CA PHE A 14 -7.81 18.59 -3.07
C PHE A 14 -6.50 19.35 -2.79
N LEU A 15 -6.30 20.52 -3.42
CA LEU A 15 -5.09 21.32 -3.21
C LEU A 15 -5.08 22.07 -1.87
N SER A 16 -6.24 22.30 -1.25
CA SER A 16 -6.37 22.97 0.05
C SER A 16 -6.48 21.99 1.22
N ASP A 17 -7.14 20.86 1.00
CA ASP A 17 -7.45 19.82 1.98
C ASP A 17 -7.58 18.45 1.28
N PRO A 18 -6.44 17.78 0.98
CA PRO A 18 -6.45 16.50 0.28
C PRO A 18 -7.07 15.38 1.13
N LEU A 19 -7.01 15.48 2.45
CA LEU A 19 -7.57 14.47 3.35
C LEU A 19 -9.09 14.52 3.36
N ARG A 20 -9.71 15.71 3.38
CA ARG A 20 -11.17 15.82 3.22
C ARG A 20 -11.61 15.49 1.80
N ALA A 21 -10.86 15.88 0.77
CA ALA A 21 -11.14 15.47 -0.60
C ALA A 21 -11.23 13.94 -0.77
N SER A 22 -10.24 13.22 -0.22
CA SER A 22 -10.20 11.75 -0.14
C SER A 22 -11.34 11.17 0.71
N TYR A 23 -11.62 11.76 1.88
CA TYR A 23 -12.74 11.36 2.73
C TYR A 23 -14.10 11.51 2.04
N ASP A 24 -14.36 12.64 1.37
CA ASP A 24 -15.61 12.88 0.65
C ASP A 24 -15.88 11.81 -0.41
N VAL A 25 -14.84 11.35 -1.11
CA VAL A 25 -14.92 10.28 -2.11
C VAL A 25 -15.29 8.96 -1.47
N TRP A 26 -14.60 8.58 -0.39
CA TRP A 26 -14.90 7.35 0.37
C TRP A 26 -16.32 7.39 0.96
N ASN A 27 -16.72 8.52 1.56
CA ASN A 27 -18.03 8.70 2.17
C ASN A 27 -19.16 8.65 1.13
N LYS A 28 -19.01 9.31 -0.03
CA LYS A 28 -19.95 9.22 -1.17
C LYS A 28 -19.99 7.83 -1.79
N GLY A 29 -18.88 7.09 -1.75
CA GLY A 29 -18.78 5.69 -2.17
C GLY A 29 -19.32 4.66 -1.17
N GLY A 30 -20.21 5.05 -0.25
CA GLY A 30 -20.79 4.14 0.74
C GLY A 30 -19.79 3.60 1.76
N ARG A 31 -18.67 4.31 1.98
CA ARG A 31 -17.60 3.96 2.93
C ARG A 31 -16.95 2.58 2.68
N ASN A 32 -16.95 2.13 1.42
CA ASN A 32 -16.36 0.85 1.02
C ASN A 32 -15.44 1.03 -0.21
N LEU A 33 -14.21 1.49 0.01
CA LEU A 33 -13.23 1.79 -1.06
C LEU A 33 -11.80 1.38 -0.68
N ALA A 34 -11.64 0.15 -0.19
CA ALA A 34 -10.37 -0.42 0.29
C ALA A 34 -9.39 -0.80 -0.83
N ALA A 35 -9.00 0.18 -1.65
CA ALA A 35 -8.03 0.00 -2.72
C ALA A 35 -6.59 -0.07 -2.18
N ASN A 36 -5.78 -0.93 -2.80
CA ASN A 36 -4.37 -1.17 -2.50
C ASN A 36 -3.41 -0.01 -2.85
N GLY A 37 -3.85 0.99 -3.62
CA GLY A 37 -3.00 2.06 -4.15
C GLY A 37 -2.32 2.95 -3.09
N ALA A 38 -2.75 2.87 -1.82
CA ALA A 38 -2.00 3.41 -0.68
C ALA A 38 -0.75 2.59 -0.36
N VAL A 39 -0.90 1.27 -0.22
CA VAL A 39 0.15 0.35 0.25
C VAL A 39 1.36 0.39 -0.70
N MET A 40 1.11 0.32 -2.00
CA MET A 40 2.15 0.24 -3.05
C MET A 40 3.15 1.39 -3.07
N ARG A 41 2.79 2.55 -2.52
CA ARG A 41 3.61 3.78 -2.53
C ARG A 41 4.10 4.23 -1.15
N THR A 42 3.52 3.68 -0.07
CA THR A 42 3.78 4.14 1.30
C THR A 42 4.92 3.38 1.97
N ALA A 43 5.30 2.20 1.46
CA ALA A 43 6.40 1.37 1.99
C ALA A 43 7.69 2.16 2.30
N ILE A 44 8.08 3.10 1.42
CA ILE A 44 9.28 3.92 1.60
C ILE A 44 9.25 4.82 2.86
N LEU A 45 8.07 5.15 3.39
CA LEU A 45 7.92 5.96 4.61
C LEU A 45 8.26 5.20 5.90
N GLY A 46 8.61 3.91 5.80
CA GLY A 46 9.27 3.18 6.88
C GLY A 46 10.74 3.56 7.09
N ALA A 47 11.40 4.21 6.12
CA ALA A 47 12.81 4.57 6.20
C ALA A 47 13.09 5.94 6.88
N PRO A 48 12.38 7.05 6.56
CA PRO A 48 12.49 8.28 7.34
C PRO A 48 12.03 8.07 8.77
N PHE A 49 12.84 8.51 9.74
CA PHE A 49 12.58 8.34 11.17
C PHE A 49 12.38 6.88 11.59
N PHE A 50 13.10 5.92 10.97
CA PHE A 50 12.93 4.49 11.27
C PHE A 50 13.16 4.12 12.75
N TRP A 51 13.89 4.97 13.50
CA TRP A 51 14.10 4.88 14.94
C TRP A 51 12.89 5.32 15.80
N ASN A 52 11.91 6.02 15.21
CA ASN A 52 10.72 6.54 15.89
C ASN A 52 9.45 5.95 15.24
N GLU A 53 8.93 4.87 15.83
CA GLU A 53 7.77 4.16 15.29
C GLU A 53 6.49 5.02 15.28
N GLU A 54 6.29 5.91 16.26
CA GLU A 54 5.15 6.84 16.25
C GLU A 54 5.18 7.75 15.01
N LYS A 55 6.37 8.22 14.62
CA LYS A 55 6.55 9.09 13.45
C LYS A 55 6.36 8.35 12.14
N VAL A 56 6.83 7.11 12.04
CA VAL A 56 6.59 6.24 10.88
C VAL A 56 5.10 6.02 10.67
N VAL A 57 4.34 5.71 11.74
CA VAL A 57 2.88 5.52 11.65
C VAL A 57 2.18 6.80 11.23
N GLU A 58 2.48 7.94 11.86
CA GLU A 58 1.92 9.25 11.48
C GLU A 58 2.15 9.56 9.99
N ASN A 59 3.39 9.40 9.51
CA ASN A 59 3.75 9.63 8.11
C ASN A 59 2.99 8.68 7.16
N CYS A 60 2.91 7.39 7.49
CA CYS A 60 2.19 6.39 6.70
C CYS A 60 0.69 6.67 6.64
N MET A 61 0.07 7.02 7.78
CA MET A 61 -1.35 7.36 7.85
C MET A 61 -1.66 8.60 7.01
N MET A 62 -0.91 9.68 7.18
CA MET A 62 -1.13 10.92 6.44
C MET A 62 -0.95 10.69 4.93
N ALA A 63 0.13 10.05 4.50
CA ALA A 63 0.41 9.81 3.09
C ALA A 63 -0.59 8.84 2.42
N ALA A 64 -1.09 7.83 3.13
CA ALA A 64 -2.17 6.97 2.64
C ALA A 64 -3.45 7.79 2.41
N LYS A 65 -3.87 8.53 3.45
CA LYS A 65 -5.12 9.27 3.49
C LYS A 65 -5.26 10.41 2.49
N VAL A 66 -4.16 10.98 1.99
CA VAL A 66 -4.16 11.94 0.86
C VAL A 66 -5.00 11.46 -0.33
N THR A 67 -5.12 10.15 -0.57
CA THR A 67 -6.02 9.63 -1.62
C THR A 67 -6.89 8.44 -1.20
N HIS A 68 -6.59 7.76 -0.10
CA HIS A 68 -7.31 6.57 0.35
C HIS A 68 -7.73 6.74 1.81
N ALA A 69 -8.96 7.20 2.05
CA ALA A 69 -9.50 7.39 3.39
C ALA A 69 -10.05 6.09 4.03
N ASP A 70 -10.21 5.00 3.29
CA ASP A 70 -10.71 3.73 3.82
C ASP A 70 -9.76 3.14 4.88
N PRO A 71 -10.21 2.90 6.12
CA PRO A 71 -9.36 2.44 7.22
C PRO A 71 -8.52 1.20 6.89
N ARG A 72 -9.07 0.27 6.09
CA ARG A 72 -8.38 -0.96 5.67
C ARG A 72 -7.16 -0.64 4.80
N SER A 73 -7.25 0.38 3.94
CA SER A 73 -6.13 0.86 3.13
C SER A 73 -5.07 1.58 3.96
N VAL A 74 -5.50 2.33 4.99
CA VAL A 74 -4.61 3.06 5.90
C VAL A 74 -3.82 2.09 6.79
N VAL A 75 -4.48 1.13 7.45
CA VAL A 75 -3.79 0.14 8.31
C VAL A 75 -2.83 -0.74 7.51
N SER A 76 -3.19 -1.13 6.28
CA SER A 76 -2.30 -1.88 5.38
C SER A 76 -1.00 -1.12 5.10
N ALA A 77 -1.10 0.19 4.82
CA ALA A 77 0.06 1.03 4.57
C ALA A 77 0.93 1.25 5.82
N VAL A 78 0.30 1.37 7.00
CA VAL A 78 0.98 1.44 8.30
C VAL A 78 1.76 0.17 8.60
N ILE A 79 1.15 -1.01 8.46
CA ILE A 79 1.80 -2.30 8.74
C ILE A 79 3.07 -2.49 7.90
N VAL A 80 3.00 -2.22 6.58
CA VAL A 80 4.17 -2.33 5.69
C VAL A 80 5.27 -1.33 6.08
N GLY A 81 4.91 -0.07 6.36
CA GLY A 81 5.87 0.96 6.79
C GLY A 81 6.56 0.63 8.12
N VAL A 82 5.82 0.11 9.10
CA VAL A 82 6.38 -0.30 10.39
C VAL A 82 7.26 -1.55 10.25
N ILE A 83 6.91 -2.53 9.42
CA ILE A 83 7.78 -3.69 9.15
C ILE A 83 9.12 -3.23 8.56
N ILE A 84 9.10 -2.31 7.60
CA ILE A 84 10.33 -1.74 7.02
C ILE A 84 11.13 -0.99 8.08
N SER A 85 10.51 -0.18 8.95
CA SER A 85 11.24 0.52 10.02
C SER A 85 11.83 -0.42 11.07
N ARG A 86 11.15 -1.54 11.38
CA ARG A 86 11.66 -2.60 12.28
C ARG A 86 12.85 -3.32 11.67
N LEU A 87 12.77 -3.67 10.39
CA LEU A 87 13.87 -4.30 9.63
C LEU A 87 15.12 -3.41 9.62
N LEU A 88 14.98 -2.11 9.35
CA LEU A 88 16.10 -1.16 9.35
C LEU A 88 16.76 -0.98 10.72
N ARG A 89 16.04 -1.23 11.83
CA ARG A 89 16.60 -1.26 13.20
C ARG A 89 17.34 -2.56 13.52
N GLY A 90 17.17 -3.62 12.73
CA GLY A 90 17.60 -4.97 13.09
C GLY A 90 16.86 -5.55 14.30
N SER A 91 15.73 -4.95 14.72
CA SER A 91 15.02 -5.30 15.95
C SER A 91 13.62 -5.87 15.66
N VAL A 92 13.38 -7.11 16.07
CA VAL A 92 12.03 -7.72 16.03
C VAL A 92 11.10 -7.10 17.08
N GLN A 93 11.66 -6.65 18.21
CA GLN A 93 10.92 -6.19 19.39
C GLN A 93 10.19 -4.85 19.15
N SER A 94 8.96 -4.75 19.66
CA SER A 94 8.22 -3.48 19.72
C SER A 94 8.89 -2.50 20.68
N GLN A 95 9.03 -1.24 20.27
CA GLN A 95 9.32 -0.15 21.20
C GLN A 95 8.19 0.02 22.22
N SER A 96 8.55 0.37 23.46
CA SER A 96 7.60 0.95 24.41
C SER A 96 7.20 2.32 23.86
N LEU A 97 5.95 2.43 23.42
CA LEU A 97 5.37 3.70 23.00
C LEU A 97 5.15 4.61 24.22
N SER A 98 4.88 5.89 23.96
CA SER A 98 4.27 6.75 24.99
C SER A 98 2.93 6.15 25.47
N SER A 99 2.46 6.51 26.68
CA SER A 99 1.32 5.90 27.39
C SER A 99 0.24 5.34 26.45
N LYS A 100 0.20 4.00 26.32
CA LYS A 100 -0.49 3.25 25.26
C LYS A 100 -1.87 3.82 24.88
N GLU A 101 -2.70 4.08 25.88
CA GLU A 101 -4.04 4.63 25.77
C GLU A 101 -4.08 5.99 25.01
N LYS A 102 -3.18 6.93 25.33
CA LYS A 102 -3.10 8.25 24.68
C LYS A 102 -2.68 8.14 23.21
N TYR A 103 -1.77 7.20 22.91
CA TYR A 103 -1.30 6.92 21.55
C TYR A 103 -2.40 6.28 20.69
N GLU A 104 -3.09 5.27 21.21
CA GLU A 104 -4.18 4.60 20.52
C GLU A 104 -5.33 5.57 20.25
N THR A 105 -5.72 6.41 21.23
CA THR A 105 -6.71 7.48 21.02
C THR A 105 -6.30 8.41 19.87
N ARG A 106 -5.07 8.95 19.86
CA ARG A 106 -4.58 9.84 18.79
C ARG A 106 -4.70 9.18 17.41
N PHE A 107 -4.37 7.89 17.28
CA PHE A 107 -4.41 7.22 15.99
C PHE A 107 -5.81 6.75 15.56
N VAL A 108 -6.70 6.45 16.50
CA VAL A 108 -8.14 6.29 16.21
C VAL A 108 -8.75 7.62 15.73
N GLU A 109 -8.41 8.74 16.37
CA GLU A 109 -8.82 10.07 15.87
C GLU A 109 -8.23 10.37 14.49
N MET A 110 -6.95 10.06 14.27
CA MET A 110 -6.30 10.24 12.96
C MET A 110 -6.86 9.32 11.86
N ILE A 111 -7.35 8.11 12.15
CA ILE A 111 -7.98 7.30 11.11
C ILE A 111 -9.37 7.85 10.77
N GLN A 112 -10.14 8.28 11.77
CA GLN A 112 -11.46 8.92 11.61
C GLN A 112 -11.42 10.33 11.03
N TYR A 113 -10.28 11.04 11.10
CA TYR A 113 -10.10 12.41 10.62
C TYR A 113 -10.54 12.60 9.16
N GLY A 114 -11.16 13.75 8.86
CA GLY A 114 -11.90 14.00 7.63
C GLY A 114 -13.42 13.83 7.80
N SER A 115 -13.87 13.08 8.82
CA SER A 115 -15.30 12.89 9.14
C SER A 115 -15.98 14.05 9.86
N LYS A 116 -15.27 14.81 10.68
CA LYS A 116 -15.81 15.96 11.43
C LYS A 116 -15.97 17.18 10.51
N GLU A 117 -17.00 17.99 10.75
CA GLU A 117 -17.31 19.21 9.98
C GLU A 117 -16.52 20.45 10.44
N ASP A 118 -15.63 20.28 11.42
CA ASP A 118 -15.02 21.38 12.17
C ASP A 118 -13.87 22.07 11.41
N SER A 119 -14.01 23.38 11.21
CA SER A 119 -13.09 24.22 10.44
C SER A 119 -11.85 24.68 11.22
N SER A 120 -11.81 24.50 12.55
CA SER A 120 -10.64 24.78 13.40
C SER A 120 -9.38 23.99 12.98
N TYR A 121 -9.58 22.88 12.27
CA TYR A 121 -8.52 21.99 11.82
C TYR A 121 -7.56 22.61 10.78
N ILE A 122 -8.01 23.55 9.93
CA ILE A 122 -7.17 24.16 8.87
C ILE A 122 -5.87 24.75 9.44
N GLU A 123 -5.90 25.26 10.69
CA GLU A 123 -4.71 25.78 11.36
C GLU A 123 -3.59 24.74 11.50
N ASN A 124 -3.90 23.48 11.81
CA ASN A 124 -2.88 22.44 11.97
C ASN A 124 -2.29 21.97 10.64
N PHE A 125 -3.08 21.96 9.55
CA PHE A 125 -2.52 21.71 8.22
C PHE A 125 -1.66 22.89 7.74
N SER A 126 -2.03 24.12 8.13
CA SER A 126 -1.28 25.34 7.79
C SER A 126 0.07 25.50 8.50
N LYS A 127 0.36 24.67 9.51
CA LYS A 127 1.67 24.57 10.19
C LYS A 127 2.69 23.74 9.41
N PHE A 128 2.25 22.89 8.49
CA PHE A 128 3.17 22.31 7.52
C PHE A 128 3.60 23.39 6.53
N PRO A 129 4.86 23.40 6.07
CA PRO A 129 5.29 24.37 5.07
C PRO A 129 4.40 24.22 3.84
N LYS A 130 3.58 25.26 3.58
CA LYS A 130 2.79 25.35 2.36
C LYS A 130 3.75 25.16 1.20
N ALA A 131 3.59 24.09 0.44
CA ALA A 131 4.30 23.92 -0.81
C ALA A 131 4.00 25.16 -1.64
N ILE A 132 4.99 26.05 -1.80
CA ILE A 132 4.82 27.29 -2.56
C ILE A 132 4.34 26.85 -3.94
N PRO A 133 3.11 27.18 -4.36
CA PRO A 133 2.69 26.92 -5.70
C PRO A 133 3.52 27.86 -6.56
N LYS A 134 4.62 27.35 -7.13
CA LYS A 134 5.11 27.94 -8.37
C LYS A 134 3.90 27.96 -9.29
N GLN A 135 3.56 29.12 -9.83
CA GLN A 135 2.49 29.24 -10.82
C GLN A 135 2.89 28.44 -12.06
N VAL A 136 2.55 27.16 -12.09
CA VAL A 136 2.69 26.32 -13.27
C VAL A 136 1.36 26.37 -14.01
N SER A 137 1.34 27.12 -15.10
CA SER A 137 0.30 27.04 -16.13
C SER A 137 0.52 25.75 -16.94
N ILE A 138 -0.45 24.84 -16.98
CA ILE A 138 -0.22 23.47 -17.48
C ILE A 138 -1.16 23.12 -18.66
N PRO A 139 -0.61 22.76 -19.84
CA PRO A 139 -1.37 22.37 -21.03
C PRO A 139 -1.60 20.84 -21.15
N LEU A 140 -2.13 20.39 -22.30
CA LEU A 140 -3.26 19.45 -22.31
C LEU A 140 -3.23 18.37 -23.44
N HIS A 141 -2.84 17.11 -23.18
CA HIS A 141 -2.99 15.99 -24.14
C HIS A 141 -3.06 14.55 -23.58
N ARG A 142 -3.23 13.56 -24.49
CA ARG A 142 -4.25 12.50 -24.40
C ARG A 142 -3.66 11.09 -24.21
N SER A 143 -4.15 10.33 -23.22
CA SER A 143 -4.52 8.91 -23.41
C SER A 143 -5.39 8.34 -22.28
N LEU A 144 -6.70 8.61 -22.33
CA LEU A 144 -7.71 7.90 -21.53
C LEU A 144 -8.49 6.92 -22.42
N SER A 145 -8.74 5.70 -21.95
CA SER A 145 -9.44 4.70 -22.76
C SER A 145 -10.84 5.19 -23.20
N ARG A 146 -11.29 4.76 -24.39
CA ARG A 146 -12.59 5.20 -24.95
C ARG A 146 -13.76 4.83 -24.03
N THR A 147 -13.65 3.73 -23.28
CA THR A 147 -14.65 3.26 -22.32
C THR A 147 -14.76 4.20 -21.12
N ILE A 148 -13.64 4.62 -20.52
CA ILE A 148 -13.63 5.55 -19.38
C ILE A 148 -14.22 6.91 -19.78
N ARG A 149 -13.87 7.42 -20.97
CA ARG A 149 -14.44 8.67 -21.49
C ARG A 149 -15.96 8.63 -21.68
N ARG A 150 -16.52 7.49 -22.12
CA ARG A 150 -17.98 7.30 -22.26
C ARG A 150 -18.70 7.21 -20.92
N LEU A 151 -18.09 6.55 -19.93
CA LEU A 151 -18.68 6.41 -18.60
C LEU A 151 -18.73 7.77 -17.87
N ALA A 152 -17.61 8.51 -17.87
CA ALA A 152 -17.50 9.81 -17.20
C ALA A 152 -18.44 10.87 -17.81
N ALA A 153 -18.55 10.94 -19.15
CA ALA A 153 -19.47 11.88 -19.81
C ALA A 153 -20.94 11.64 -19.46
N ARG A 154 -21.32 10.40 -19.13
CA ARG A 154 -22.70 10.03 -18.73
C ARG A 154 -23.04 10.43 -17.30
N VAL A 155 -22.04 10.50 -16.42
CA VAL A 155 -22.18 10.86 -15.00
C VAL A 155 -22.03 12.37 -14.78
N LEU A 156 -21.19 13.04 -15.57
CA LEU A 156 -20.81 14.45 -15.35
C LEU A 156 -21.53 15.45 -16.27
N GLY A 157 -22.35 14.99 -17.22
CA GLY A 157 -23.17 15.85 -18.10
C GLY A 157 -22.40 16.75 -19.08
N GLN A 158 -21.06 16.70 -19.07
CA GLN A 158 -20.14 17.56 -19.83
C GLN A 158 -19.00 16.70 -20.42
N PRO A 159 -18.45 17.05 -21.60
CA PRO A 159 -17.30 16.35 -22.17
C PRO A 159 -16.01 16.65 -21.41
N LEU A 160 -15.27 15.61 -21.03
CA LEU A 160 -13.95 15.73 -20.40
C LEU A 160 -12.95 16.45 -21.32
N GLN A 161 -12.40 17.57 -20.85
CA GLN A 161 -11.21 18.18 -21.43
C GLN A 161 -9.97 17.28 -21.17
N PRO A 162 -8.93 17.31 -22.03
CA PRO A 162 -7.69 16.55 -21.81
C PRO A 162 -6.92 16.96 -20.52
N SER A 163 -5.75 16.36 -20.27
CA SER A 163 -4.93 16.53 -19.06
C SER A 163 -3.41 16.38 -19.38
N PHE A 164 -2.48 16.20 -18.44
CA PHE A 164 -1.93 17.30 -17.63
C PHE A 164 -0.41 17.09 -17.36
N TYR A 165 0.30 16.37 -18.26
CA TYR A 165 1.69 15.92 -18.08
C TYR A 165 2.40 15.75 -19.45
N SER A 166 3.35 16.63 -19.80
CA SER A 166 4.21 16.41 -20.98
C SER A 166 5.61 17.03 -20.97
N GLU A 167 5.94 18.05 -20.15
CA GLU A 167 7.17 18.86 -20.40
C GLU A 167 8.25 18.90 -19.30
N ASP A 168 7.94 18.68 -18.01
CA ASP A 168 8.98 18.72 -16.94
C ASP A 168 9.68 17.37 -16.66
N PHE A 169 9.17 16.26 -17.20
CA PHE A 169 9.97 15.05 -17.35
C PHE A 169 10.56 15.05 -18.76
N ASN A 170 11.84 15.44 -18.86
CA ASN A 170 12.64 15.20 -20.04
C ASN A 170 12.93 13.69 -20.15
N ILE A 171 11.88 12.90 -20.47
CA ILE A 171 11.99 11.47 -20.77
C ILE A 171 12.79 11.40 -22.07
N PRO A 172 14.06 10.93 -22.06
CA PRO A 172 14.81 10.87 -23.30
C PRO A 172 14.07 9.94 -24.24
N THR A 173 13.87 10.37 -25.49
CA THR A 173 13.34 9.54 -26.57
C THR A 173 14.39 8.51 -26.96
N TYR A 174 14.58 7.52 -26.09
CA TYR A 174 15.44 6.38 -26.36
C TYR A 174 14.92 5.66 -27.62
N PRO A 175 15.82 5.10 -28.45
CA PRO A 175 15.42 4.27 -29.57
C PRO A 175 14.47 3.16 -29.08
N HIS A 176 13.47 2.82 -29.89
CA HIS A 176 12.54 1.74 -29.59
C HIS A 176 13.32 0.51 -29.12
N VAL A 177 12.96 0.00 -27.92
CA VAL A 177 13.56 -1.23 -27.38
C VAL A 177 13.40 -2.31 -28.42
N ASP A 178 14.52 -2.90 -28.85
CA ASP A 178 14.47 -3.96 -29.85
C ASP A 178 13.70 -5.16 -29.27
N ILE A 179 12.48 -5.36 -29.80
CA ILE A 179 11.51 -6.33 -29.29
C ILE A 179 12.04 -7.77 -29.45
N LYS A 180 13.07 -7.97 -30.29
CA LYS A 180 13.80 -9.23 -30.44
C LYS A 180 14.44 -9.76 -29.15
N ARG A 181 14.58 -8.96 -28.09
CA ARG A 181 15.02 -9.44 -26.78
C ARG A 181 14.08 -10.49 -26.13
N TYR A 182 12.90 -10.74 -26.70
CA TYR A 182 11.93 -11.75 -26.25
C TYR A 182 11.86 -13.02 -27.13
N GLU A 183 12.81 -13.23 -28.05
CA GLU A 183 12.80 -14.43 -28.93
C GLU A 183 13.03 -15.76 -28.20
N ASN A 184 13.50 -15.74 -26.95
CA ASN A 184 13.61 -16.91 -26.08
C ASN A 184 12.65 -16.80 -24.89
N PRO A 185 11.42 -17.34 -24.96
CA PRO A 185 10.60 -17.52 -23.77
C PRO A 185 11.35 -18.44 -22.80
N VAL A 186 11.54 -17.98 -21.56
CA VAL A 186 12.15 -18.81 -20.51
C VAL A 186 11.22 -20.01 -20.30
N PRO A 187 11.67 -21.26 -20.54
CA PRO A 187 10.80 -22.41 -20.37
C PRO A 187 10.39 -22.51 -18.90
N ILE A 188 9.08 -22.64 -18.65
CA ILE A 188 8.54 -22.90 -17.31
C ILE A 188 9.07 -24.28 -16.90
N ARG A 189 10.05 -24.27 -15.99
CA ARG A 189 10.75 -25.45 -15.52
C ARG A 189 9.88 -26.18 -14.48
N PRO A 190 9.43 -27.42 -14.74
CA PRO A 190 8.57 -28.16 -13.80
C PRO A 190 9.30 -28.67 -12.55
N ASP A 191 10.63 -28.54 -12.51
CA ASP A 191 11.55 -28.90 -11.42
C ASP A 191 11.77 -27.76 -10.39
N VAL A 192 11.07 -26.65 -10.54
CA VAL A 192 11.20 -25.47 -9.67
C VAL A 192 10.35 -25.65 -8.39
N LYS A 193 11.01 -25.78 -7.23
CA LYS A 193 10.39 -25.69 -5.88
C LYS A 193 9.50 -24.44 -5.84
N LYS A 194 8.26 -24.50 -5.37
CA LYS A 194 7.38 -23.33 -5.29
C LYS A 194 7.72 -22.43 -4.11
N MET A 195 7.21 -21.19 -4.12
CA MET A 195 7.25 -20.29 -2.97
C MET A 195 6.62 -20.92 -1.71
N ASP A 196 5.57 -21.73 -1.87
CA ASP A 196 4.93 -22.46 -0.77
C ASP A 196 5.90 -23.50 -0.14
N ASP A 197 6.77 -24.12 -0.94
CA ASP A 197 7.72 -25.18 -0.53
C ASP A 197 8.93 -24.64 0.25
N PHE A 198 9.16 -23.33 0.26
CA PHE A 198 10.30 -22.71 0.95
C PHE A 198 10.16 -22.69 2.48
N GLY A 199 8.96 -22.92 3.01
CA GLY A 199 8.69 -22.84 4.44
C GLY A 199 8.77 -21.41 5.00
N ILE A 200 8.75 -21.30 6.33
CA ILE A 200 8.58 -20.03 7.05
C ILE A 200 9.90 -19.61 7.73
N ASP A 201 10.23 -18.32 7.61
CA ASP A 201 11.23 -17.66 8.44
C ASP A 201 10.56 -17.20 9.74
N GLU A 202 10.87 -17.86 10.85
CA GLU A 202 10.22 -17.64 12.14
C GLU A 202 10.44 -16.22 12.69
N HIS A 203 11.59 -15.60 12.39
CA HIS A 203 11.87 -14.23 12.83
C HIS A 203 11.01 -13.21 12.05
N MET A 204 10.91 -13.39 10.73
CA MET A 204 10.02 -12.59 9.90
C MET A 204 8.55 -12.83 10.24
N MET A 205 8.14 -14.07 10.51
CA MET A 205 6.77 -14.40 10.90
C MET A 205 6.41 -13.77 12.25
N THR A 206 7.31 -13.84 13.23
CA THR A 206 7.16 -13.17 14.53
C THR A 206 7.04 -11.66 14.37
N LEU A 207 7.91 -11.04 13.57
CA LEU A 207 7.84 -9.60 13.28
C LEU A 207 6.50 -9.21 12.63
N CYS A 208 6.07 -9.96 11.62
CA CYS A 208 4.82 -9.66 10.91
C CYS A 208 3.60 -9.81 11.83
N LYS A 209 3.56 -10.86 12.68
CA LYS A 209 2.50 -11.05 13.68
C LYS A 209 2.47 -9.93 14.70
N ASP A 210 3.60 -9.59 15.33
CA ASP A 210 3.66 -8.48 16.32
C ASP A 210 3.15 -7.16 15.72
N VAL A 211 3.53 -6.83 14.49
CA VAL A 211 3.05 -5.60 13.84
C VAL A 211 1.56 -5.69 13.48
N VAL A 212 1.06 -6.80 12.95
CA VAL A 212 -0.39 -6.94 12.66
C VAL A 212 -1.22 -6.88 13.96
N ASP A 213 -0.81 -7.61 14.99
CA ASP A 213 -1.45 -7.63 16.30
C ASP A 213 -1.45 -6.24 16.96
N LYS A 214 -0.33 -5.50 16.83
CA LYS A 214 -0.17 -4.15 17.40
C LYS A 214 -1.02 -3.09 16.70
N TYR A 215 -1.35 -3.23 15.41
CA TYR A 215 -2.04 -2.19 14.63
C TYR A 215 -3.48 -2.53 14.22
N LYS A 216 -3.98 -3.75 14.47
CA LYS A 216 -5.37 -4.13 14.17
C LYS A 216 -6.42 -3.24 14.86
N PHE A 217 -6.11 -2.65 16.01
CA PHE A 217 -7.02 -1.78 16.77
C PHE A 217 -7.57 -0.60 15.93
N LEU A 218 -6.81 -0.17 14.90
CA LEU A 218 -7.17 0.88 13.95
C LEU A 218 -8.41 0.53 13.10
N VAL A 219 -8.69 -0.76 12.89
CA VAL A 219 -9.89 -1.25 12.18
C VAL A 219 -10.88 -1.95 13.11
N GLU A 220 -10.40 -2.60 14.17
CA GLU A 220 -11.21 -3.27 15.20
C GLU A 220 -12.20 -2.29 15.87
N ASN A 221 -11.72 -1.14 16.34
CA ASN A 221 -12.53 -0.13 17.03
C ASN A 221 -13.17 0.89 16.07
N HIS A 222 -13.22 0.60 14.76
CA HIS A 222 -13.78 1.54 13.80
C HIS A 222 -15.32 1.46 13.77
N PRO A 223 -16.08 2.58 13.87
CA PRO A 223 -17.56 2.59 13.87
C PRO A 223 -18.28 2.07 12.60
N LEU A 224 -17.54 1.43 11.69
CA LEU A 224 -18.01 0.85 10.42
C LEU A 224 -17.43 -0.55 10.18
N CYS A 225 -16.63 -1.07 11.11
CA CYS A 225 -16.28 -2.48 11.11
C CYS A 225 -17.60 -3.26 11.33
N PRO A 226 -17.90 -4.30 10.54
CA PRO A 226 -19.01 -5.18 10.82
C PRO A 226 -18.88 -5.76 12.24
N SER A 227 -19.91 -5.60 13.06
CA SER A 227 -20.04 -6.21 14.39
C SER A 227 -20.99 -7.40 14.32
N GLU A 228 -20.78 -8.40 15.18
CA GLU A 228 -21.64 -9.60 15.28
C GLU A 228 -23.09 -9.27 15.68
N GLU A 229 -23.34 -8.09 16.24
CA GLU A 229 -24.69 -7.61 16.57
C GLU A 229 -25.07 -6.35 15.78
N VAL A 230 -26.08 -6.44 14.90
CA VAL A 230 -27.37 -5.70 14.99
C VAL A 230 -28.44 -6.49 14.21
N SER A 231 -29.20 -7.33 14.90
CA SER A 231 -30.48 -7.85 14.39
C SER A 231 -31.61 -7.42 15.33
N SER A 232 -32.37 -6.39 14.94
CA SER A 232 -33.67 -6.10 15.56
C SER A 232 -34.57 -7.34 15.44
N SER A 233 -35.05 -7.85 16.58
CA SER A 233 -35.78 -9.11 16.78
C SER A 233 -36.46 -9.71 15.53
N PRO A 234 -35.96 -10.84 14.98
CA PRO A 234 -36.59 -11.52 13.86
C PRO A 234 -37.97 -12.07 14.26
N THR A 235 -38.91 -12.04 13.32
CA THR A 235 -40.17 -12.76 13.48
C THR A 235 -39.93 -14.26 13.42
N GLN A 236 -40.80 -15.06 14.06
CA GLN A 236 -40.61 -16.50 14.19
C GLN A 236 -40.59 -17.26 12.84
N LYS A 237 -40.93 -16.61 11.72
CA LYS A 237 -40.84 -17.15 10.36
C LYS A 237 -39.45 -17.03 9.70
N GLU A 238 -38.55 -16.22 10.25
CA GLU A 238 -37.22 -15.97 9.68
C GLU A 238 -36.16 -16.94 10.24
N LYS A 239 -36.44 -17.56 11.40
CA LYS A 239 -35.53 -18.51 12.08
C LYS A 239 -35.36 -19.85 11.35
N ASP A 240 -36.30 -20.22 10.49
CA ASP A 240 -36.31 -21.53 9.81
C ASP A 240 -35.61 -21.49 8.43
N ALA A 241 -35.05 -20.33 8.02
CA ALA A 241 -34.57 -20.10 6.66
C ALA A 241 -33.16 -19.48 6.55
N LEU A 242 -32.46 -19.27 7.66
CA LEU A 242 -31.16 -18.61 7.67
C LEU A 242 -30.17 -19.30 8.61
N GLU A 243 -29.36 -20.21 8.07
CA GLU A 243 -28.02 -20.45 8.62
C GLU A 243 -27.21 -19.17 8.38
N SER A 244 -27.22 -18.27 9.36
CA SER A 244 -26.45 -17.02 9.31
C SER A 244 -24.96 -17.34 9.43
N VAL A 245 -24.29 -17.49 8.29
CA VAL A 245 -22.83 -17.41 8.23
C VAL A 245 -22.47 -15.94 8.48
N ASP A 246 -21.94 -15.65 9.66
CA ASP A 246 -21.53 -14.29 10.01
C ASP A 246 -20.46 -13.77 9.03
N GLU A 247 -20.70 -12.58 8.47
CA GLU A 247 -19.76 -11.96 7.52
C GLU A 247 -18.48 -11.56 8.26
N PRO A 248 -17.29 -12.01 7.80
CA PRO A 248 -16.05 -11.86 8.55
C PRO A 248 -15.68 -10.39 8.75
N THR A 249 -15.26 -10.03 9.97
CA THR A 249 -14.93 -8.66 10.33
C THR A 249 -13.72 -8.13 9.53
N TRP A 250 -13.46 -6.83 9.61
CA TRP A 250 -12.25 -6.27 8.99
C TRP A 250 -10.95 -6.74 9.67
N VAL A 251 -11.03 -7.29 10.88
CA VAL A 251 -9.90 -7.90 11.60
C VAL A 251 -9.68 -9.34 11.11
N ASP A 252 -10.74 -10.14 10.96
CA ASP A 252 -10.63 -11.51 10.43
C ASP A 252 -10.08 -11.48 9.00
N GLN A 253 -10.60 -10.55 8.18
CA GLN A 253 -10.08 -10.33 6.83
C GLN A 253 -8.62 -9.86 6.85
N LEU A 254 -8.19 -9.06 7.84
CA LEU A 254 -6.79 -8.64 7.98
C LEU A 254 -5.89 -9.85 8.28
N TYR A 255 -6.24 -10.69 9.26
CA TYR A 255 -5.47 -11.88 9.61
C TYR A 255 -5.42 -12.91 8.47
N ALA A 256 -6.57 -13.25 7.88
CA ALA A 256 -6.68 -14.26 6.83
C ALA A 256 -5.85 -13.93 5.58
N HIS A 257 -5.71 -12.64 5.25
CA HIS A 257 -4.84 -12.20 4.16
C HIS A 257 -3.39 -11.96 4.61
N SER A 258 -3.13 -11.63 5.88
CA SER A 258 -1.77 -11.43 6.38
C SER A 258 -0.99 -12.73 6.54
N PHE A 259 -1.70 -13.81 6.91
CA PHE A 259 -1.13 -15.12 7.19
C PHE A 259 -1.89 -16.23 6.44
N PRO A 260 -1.94 -16.19 5.10
CA PRO A 260 -2.62 -17.21 4.30
C PRO A 260 -1.84 -18.54 4.35
N GLU A 261 -2.55 -19.65 4.18
CA GLU A 261 -1.94 -20.99 4.16
C GLU A 261 -1.00 -21.19 2.97
N SER A 262 -1.40 -20.70 1.79
CA SER A 262 -0.65 -20.76 0.53
C SER A 262 -0.75 -19.44 -0.23
N LEU A 263 0.12 -19.24 -1.23
CA LEU A 263 -0.03 -18.13 -2.18
C LEU A 263 -1.43 -18.11 -2.81
N SER A 264 -1.93 -19.28 -3.23
CA SER A 264 -3.23 -19.42 -3.91
C SER A 264 -4.41 -19.00 -3.03
N SER A 265 -4.28 -19.12 -1.70
CA SER A 265 -5.32 -18.73 -0.73
C SER A 265 -5.61 -17.22 -0.75
N LEU A 266 -4.67 -16.38 -1.20
CA LEU A 266 -4.88 -14.94 -1.41
C LEU A 266 -5.81 -14.61 -2.59
N LYS A 267 -6.03 -15.55 -3.52
CA LYS A 267 -6.92 -15.40 -4.68
C LYS A 267 -6.64 -14.10 -5.46
N LEU A 268 -5.37 -13.83 -5.80
CA LEU A 268 -4.92 -12.53 -6.33
C LEU A 268 -5.61 -12.15 -7.65
N ASN A 269 -6.00 -13.15 -8.45
CA ASN A 269 -6.73 -12.98 -9.71
C ASN A 269 -8.26 -12.83 -9.57
N GLU A 270 -8.82 -12.79 -8.35
CA GLU A 270 -10.27 -12.63 -8.13
C GLU A 270 -10.77 -11.29 -8.70
N ARG A 271 -11.44 -11.35 -9.85
CA ARG A 271 -11.83 -10.17 -10.65
C ARG A 271 -12.58 -9.08 -9.88
N ALA A 272 -13.39 -9.45 -8.88
CA ALA A 272 -14.17 -8.50 -8.08
C ALA A 272 -13.34 -7.76 -7.02
N LYS A 273 -12.22 -8.35 -6.56
CA LYS A 273 -11.38 -7.86 -5.46
C LYS A 273 -9.90 -7.72 -5.86
N ILE A 274 -9.62 -7.57 -7.16
CA ILE A 274 -8.27 -7.50 -7.73
C ILE A 274 -7.40 -6.42 -7.06
N GLY A 275 -7.95 -5.23 -6.83
CA GLY A 275 -7.27 -4.11 -6.16
C GLY A 275 -7.47 -4.06 -4.64
N TYR A 276 -7.87 -5.15 -3.98
CA TYR A 276 -8.18 -5.12 -2.55
C TYR A 276 -6.92 -4.99 -1.69
N THR A 277 -6.91 -4.01 -0.79
CA THR A 277 -5.72 -3.63 0.00
C THR A 277 -5.11 -4.77 0.80
N TYR A 278 -5.92 -5.65 1.40
CA TYR A 278 -5.39 -6.76 2.19
C TYR A 278 -4.72 -7.85 1.33
N LYS A 279 -5.09 -8.01 0.06
CA LYS A 279 -4.37 -8.92 -0.86
C LYS A 279 -2.96 -8.41 -1.14
N CYS A 280 -2.83 -7.11 -1.36
CA CYS A 280 -1.53 -6.45 -1.58
C CYS A 280 -0.64 -6.48 -0.32
N LEU A 281 -1.23 -6.22 0.86
CA LEU A 281 -0.57 -6.43 2.15
C LEU A 281 -0.10 -7.89 2.30
N GLY A 282 -1.01 -8.84 2.08
CA GLY A 282 -0.76 -10.28 2.15
C GLY A 282 0.35 -10.74 1.21
N SER A 283 0.39 -10.25 -0.03
CA SER A 283 1.50 -10.51 -0.96
C SER A 283 2.85 -10.07 -0.38
N GLY A 284 2.89 -8.91 0.28
CA GLY A 284 4.10 -8.40 0.95
C GLY A 284 4.54 -9.26 2.13
N LEU A 285 3.60 -9.63 3.00
CA LEU A 285 3.86 -10.43 4.20
C LEU A 285 4.19 -11.89 3.85
N TYR A 286 3.49 -12.50 2.90
CA TYR A 286 3.72 -13.88 2.49
C TYR A 286 5.12 -14.05 1.88
N ALA A 287 5.47 -13.18 0.92
CA ALA A 287 6.82 -13.10 0.35
C ALA A 287 7.87 -12.83 1.43
N GLY A 288 7.64 -11.82 2.27
CA GLY A 288 8.55 -11.42 3.34
C GLY A 288 8.83 -12.52 4.38
N THR A 289 7.87 -13.42 4.62
CA THR A 289 7.96 -14.50 5.62
C THR A 289 8.50 -15.83 5.07
N ARG A 290 8.78 -15.97 3.77
CA ARG A 290 9.39 -17.22 3.26
C ARG A 290 10.81 -17.40 3.78
N LYS A 291 11.20 -18.63 4.16
CA LYS A 291 12.60 -18.94 4.49
C LYS A 291 13.44 -19.01 3.20
N GLN A 292 14.60 -18.36 3.19
CA GLN A 292 15.55 -18.54 2.08
C GLN A 292 16.18 -19.94 2.16
N PRO A 293 16.15 -20.75 1.10
CA PRO A 293 16.85 -22.04 1.08
C PRO A 293 18.38 -21.86 1.19
N GLU A 294 19.05 -22.74 1.93
CA GLU A 294 20.50 -22.69 2.16
C GLU A 294 21.32 -22.87 0.86
N ASP A 295 20.74 -23.59 -0.12
CA ASP A 295 21.28 -23.83 -1.45
C ASP A 295 21.02 -22.68 -2.46
N MET A 296 20.36 -21.59 -2.03
CA MET A 296 19.90 -20.51 -2.91
C MET A 296 20.49 -19.15 -2.51
N SER A 297 21.04 -18.42 -3.49
CA SER A 297 21.48 -17.03 -3.27
C SER A 297 20.28 -16.09 -3.08
N SER A 298 20.45 -15.02 -2.30
CA SER A 298 19.36 -14.06 -2.04
C SER A 298 18.83 -13.40 -3.32
N GLY A 299 19.68 -13.22 -4.34
CA GLY A 299 19.28 -12.69 -5.64
C GLY A 299 18.40 -13.65 -6.44
N GLU A 300 18.70 -14.96 -6.44
CA GLU A 300 17.81 -15.95 -7.06
C GLU A 300 16.54 -16.16 -6.23
N PHE A 301 16.61 -16.12 -4.90
CA PHE A 301 15.45 -16.15 -4.02
C PHE A 301 14.49 -14.97 -4.26
N TYR A 302 14.99 -13.73 -4.29
CA TYR A 302 14.19 -12.55 -4.62
C TYR A 302 13.51 -12.68 -5.99
N LYS A 303 14.29 -13.04 -7.01
CA LYS A 303 13.84 -13.23 -8.38
C LYS A 303 12.75 -14.30 -8.47
N HIS A 304 12.92 -15.41 -7.75
CA HIS A 304 11.97 -16.49 -7.67
C HIS A 304 10.63 -16.02 -7.08
N ILE A 305 10.63 -15.45 -5.88
CA ILE A 305 9.42 -14.99 -5.18
C ILE A 305 8.64 -13.98 -6.04
N ILE A 306 9.33 -12.99 -6.60
CA ILE A 306 8.69 -11.97 -7.45
C ILE A 306 8.17 -12.56 -8.77
N THR A 307 8.84 -13.57 -9.33
CA THR A 307 8.37 -14.25 -10.55
C THR A 307 7.07 -15.02 -10.28
N GLU A 308 7.01 -15.83 -9.23
CA GLU A 308 5.78 -16.56 -8.89
C GLU A 308 4.62 -15.61 -8.55
N LEU A 309 4.87 -14.58 -7.74
CA LEU A 309 3.87 -13.58 -7.41
C LEU A 309 3.36 -12.80 -8.65
N THR A 310 4.21 -12.63 -9.68
CA THR A 310 3.78 -12.06 -10.97
C THR A 310 2.88 -13.03 -11.75
N LEU A 311 3.16 -14.34 -11.69
CA LEU A 311 2.41 -15.39 -12.40
C LEU A 311 1.02 -15.64 -11.82
N GLU A 312 0.74 -15.26 -10.57
CA GLU A 312 -0.61 -15.22 -9.99
C GLU A 312 -1.55 -14.22 -10.69
N THR A 313 -1.01 -13.31 -11.52
CA THR A 313 -1.75 -12.27 -12.24
C THR A 313 -2.48 -11.31 -11.28
N GLY A 314 -3.71 -10.89 -11.58
CA GLY A 314 -4.41 -9.87 -10.82
C GLY A 314 -3.72 -8.51 -10.91
N ASP A 315 -3.59 -7.81 -9.78
CA ASP A 315 -2.86 -6.53 -9.65
C ASP A 315 -1.36 -6.79 -9.38
N ALA A 316 -0.74 -7.58 -10.28
CA ALA A 316 0.59 -8.15 -10.11
C ALA A 316 1.69 -7.09 -9.90
N ASP A 317 1.58 -5.93 -10.56
CA ASP A 317 2.50 -4.81 -10.41
C ASP A 317 2.46 -4.23 -8.99
N THR A 318 1.26 -3.94 -8.48
CA THR A 318 1.05 -3.47 -7.09
C THR A 318 1.53 -4.50 -6.06
N ASN A 319 1.17 -5.78 -6.25
CA ASN A 319 1.56 -6.86 -5.33
C ASN A 319 3.08 -7.04 -5.29
N CYS A 320 3.74 -7.05 -6.46
CA CYS A 320 5.20 -7.14 -6.56
C CYS A 320 5.92 -5.88 -6.07
N ALA A 321 5.31 -4.69 -6.15
CA ALA A 321 5.90 -3.47 -5.58
C ALA A 321 6.04 -3.59 -4.04
N VAL A 322 5.00 -4.08 -3.36
CA VAL A 322 5.00 -4.24 -1.90
C VAL A 322 5.89 -5.40 -1.47
N ALA A 323 5.79 -6.56 -2.13
CA ALA A 323 6.68 -7.70 -1.87
C ALA A 323 8.15 -7.35 -2.12
N GLY A 324 8.44 -6.64 -3.21
CA GLY A 324 9.78 -6.17 -3.55
C GLY A 324 10.35 -5.18 -2.54
N ALA A 325 9.52 -4.30 -1.95
CA ALA A 325 9.95 -3.39 -0.88
C ALA A 325 10.29 -4.14 0.42
N VAL A 326 9.44 -5.08 0.86
CA VAL A 326 9.68 -5.88 2.07
C VAL A 326 10.90 -6.79 1.90
N LEU A 327 10.99 -7.52 0.78
CA LEU A 327 12.15 -8.37 0.47
C LEU A 327 13.43 -7.56 0.27
N GLY A 328 13.37 -6.44 -0.44
CA GLY A 328 14.53 -5.57 -0.66
C GLY A 328 15.09 -5.00 0.64
N CYS A 329 14.22 -4.66 1.59
CA CYS A 329 14.63 -4.24 2.94
C CYS A 329 15.23 -5.40 3.75
N ARG A 330 14.66 -6.61 3.65
CA ARG A 330 15.14 -7.82 4.37
C ARG A 330 16.48 -8.33 3.84
N LEU A 331 16.66 -8.38 2.52
CA LEU A 331 17.84 -8.96 1.86
C LEU A 331 18.95 -7.94 1.59
N GLY A 332 18.64 -6.64 1.68
CA GLY A 332 19.56 -5.54 1.39
C GLY A 332 19.90 -5.39 -0.09
N LYS A 333 20.60 -4.30 -0.43
CA LYS A 333 20.97 -3.96 -1.83
C LYS A 333 21.80 -5.06 -2.51
N SER A 334 22.67 -5.73 -1.77
CA SER A 334 23.48 -6.86 -2.26
C SER A 334 22.68 -8.15 -2.48
N GLY A 335 21.53 -8.30 -1.83
CA GLY A 335 20.63 -9.44 -2.01
C GLY A 335 19.68 -9.33 -3.20
N LEU A 336 19.69 -8.21 -3.94
CA LEU A 336 18.85 -8.02 -5.12
C LEU A 336 19.46 -8.71 -6.37
N PRO A 337 18.64 -9.15 -7.35
CA PRO A 337 19.15 -9.79 -8.57
C PRO A 337 19.90 -8.75 -9.42
N SER A 338 21.23 -8.85 -9.49
CA SER A 338 22.09 -7.83 -10.11
C SER A 338 21.75 -7.53 -11.58
N GLY A 339 21.30 -8.54 -12.34
CA GLY A 339 20.82 -8.36 -13.72
C GLY A 339 19.49 -7.60 -13.83
N TRP A 340 18.62 -7.69 -12.82
CA TRP A 340 17.38 -6.90 -12.74
C TRP A 340 17.67 -5.46 -12.32
N VAL A 341 18.56 -5.25 -11.34
CA VAL A 341 18.96 -3.90 -10.91
C VAL A 341 19.62 -3.14 -12.07
N LYS A 342 20.63 -3.72 -12.74
CA LYS A 342 21.27 -3.12 -13.92
C LYS A 342 20.33 -2.99 -15.13
N GLY A 343 19.30 -3.81 -15.20
CA GLY A 343 18.26 -3.75 -16.24
C GLY A 343 17.12 -2.78 -15.93
N LEU A 344 17.09 -2.17 -14.75
CA LEU A 344 15.99 -1.33 -14.30
C LEU A 344 15.94 -0.03 -15.11
N ARG A 345 14.77 0.25 -15.68
CA ARG A 345 14.54 1.50 -16.42
C ARG A 345 14.70 2.68 -15.45
N HIS A 346 15.52 3.67 -15.84
CA HIS A 346 15.89 4.81 -15.01
C HIS A 346 16.71 4.45 -13.74
N HIS A 347 17.50 3.36 -13.79
CA HIS A 347 18.42 2.95 -12.72
C HIS A 347 19.14 4.12 -12.04
N ASP A 348 19.91 4.91 -12.78
CA ASP A 348 20.79 5.95 -12.22
C ASP A 348 19.99 7.07 -11.52
N PHE A 349 18.79 7.38 -12.02
CA PHE A 349 17.87 8.35 -11.40
C PHE A 349 17.25 7.81 -10.10
N LEU A 350 16.90 6.53 -10.07
CA LEU A 350 16.39 5.88 -8.85
C LEU A 350 17.49 5.70 -7.80
N GLU A 351 18.73 5.45 -8.23
CA GLU A 351 19.90 5.38 -7.35
C GLU A 351 20.25 6.76 -6.77
N ASP A 352 20.25 7.82 -7.59
CA ASP A 352 20.42 9.21 -7.15
C ASP A 352 19.34 9.64 -6.12
N ILE A 353 18.07 9.34 -6.37
CA ILE A 353 16.99 9.59 -5.40
C ILE A 353 17.19 8.79 -4.11
N SER A 354 17.60 7.53 -4.21
CA SER A 354 17.83 6.68 -3.04
C SER A 354 18.99 7.19 -2.19
N ASN A 355 20.08 7.64 -2.81
CA ASN A 355 21.22 8.22 -2.11
C ASN A 355 20.82 9.52 -1.39
N LYS A 356 20.13 10.44 -2.08
CA LYS A 356 19.61 11.68 -1.48
C LYS A 356 18.65 11.44 -0.31
N LEU A 357 17.84 10.38 -0.39
CA LEU A 357 16.98 9.95 0.70
C LEU A 357 17.81 9.44 1.89
N CYS A 358 18.83 8.61 1.64
CA CYS A 358 19.76 8.17 2.69
C CYS A 358 20.46 9.34 3.36
N ASP A 359 20.99 10.32 2.61
CA ASP A 359 21.66 11.51 3.15
C ASP A 359 20.72 12.32 4.08
N MET A 360 19.46 12.53 3.64
CA MET A 360 18.45 13.22 4.45
C MET A 360 18.09 12.44 5.73
N ILE A 361 18.05 11.10 5.66
CA ILE A 361 17.78 10.24 6.83
C ILE A 361 18.95 10.28 7.81
N LEU A 362 20.19 10.25 7.33
CA LEU A 362 21.39 10.33 8.16
C LEU A 362 21.47 11.69 8.89
N GLN A 363 21.23 12.80 8.18
CA GLN A 363 21.14 14.13 8.81
C GLN A 363 20.06 14.16 9.89
N SER A 364 18.85 13.65 9.59
CA SER A 364 17.75 13.63 10.56
C SER A 364 18.05 12.78 11.81
N LEU A 365 18.91 11.75 11.68
CA LEU A 365 19.37 10.90 12.79
C LEU A 365 20.49 11.54 13.62
N GLU A 366 21.20 12.53 13.06
CA GLU A 366 22.16 13.36 13.79
C GLU A 366 21.45 14.50 14.53
N ASP A 367 20.44 15.12 13.90
CA ASP A 367 19.65 16.22 14.50
C ASP A 367 18.77 15.76 15.69
N ASP A 368 18.40 14.47 15.75
CA ASP A 368 17.60 13.85 16.82
C ASP A 368 18.43 13.37 18.05
N LYS A 369 19.76 13.57 18.06
CA LYS A 369 20.69 13.11 19.13
C LYS A 369 21.18 14.22 20.07
#